data_AF-A0A8R1DRC5-F1
#
_entry.id   AF-A0A8R1DRC5-F1
#
_cell.length_a   1.000
_cell.length_b   1.000
_cell.length_c   1.000
_cell.angle_alpha   90.00
_cell.angle_beta   90.00
_cell.angle_gamma   90.00
#
_symmetry.space_group_name_H-M   'P 1'
#
loop_
_entity.id
_entity.type
_entity.pdbx_description
1 polymer ?
#
loop_
_entity_poly.entity_id
_entity_poly.type
_entity_poly.pdbx_seq_one_letter_code
_entity_poly.pdbx_strand_id
1 'polypeptide(L)'
;MQKIVEEERMINWTYGKAQSAAYPLEHLDSIEPTSGGINQKSVLTIAVYGDKAEHLQLLPNLLEKLVMEKWQAYGKKTLYTQLAIFVLYFVCVGTCFYHRPSPFERNQDASSDLICVHDLKTRKFGDSSKWIILYHILHLICVTGAALYLVQALLHIKNVGYHLYVLGLSGFPAKAIFLFSCILMVSTFFMRVFCLDETEDIVWVVIVLLTSLKFLGFKSVGPFVLMLYKIIIRDLMRFFLIYLVIVVGFSQAFYVIFLGYKRDKTGHQEKSIMSNVAESYVRMFIMSLTEFTVFFEQLEDCEHTVIGKITFVVYMLLVTLLLINMLIAMMTNTYTEVSGNSLEWLRQWSAIILMMEQSFNPATRLRYQRRYSARFDGGDALVLFVKDKMTVSI
;
A
#
# COMPACT_ATOMS: atom_id res chain seq x y z
N MET A 1 -22.92 -9.77 -24.28
CA MET A 1 -22.38 -8.40 -24.24
C MET A 1 -21.44 -8.12 -25.42
N GLN A 2 -20.42 -8.94 -25.68
CA GLN A 2 -19.59 -8.82 -26.90
C GLN A 2 -20.42 -8.73 -28.20
N LYS A 3 -21.42 -9.61 -28.36
CA LYS A 3 -22.33 -9.60 -29.52
C LYS A 3 -23.10 -8.28 -29.68
N ILE A 4 -23.49 -7.64 -28.57
CA ILE A 4 -24.22 -6.36 -28.58
C ILE A 4 -23.27 -5.22 -28.99
N VAL A 5 -22.03 -5.24 -28.48
CA VAL A 5 -21.01 -4.26 -28.85
C VAL A 5 -20.58 -4.40 -30.32
N GLU A 6 -20.59 -5.62 -30.86
CA GLU A 6 -20.38 -5.86 -32.30
C GLU A 6 -21.56 -5.38 -33.15
N GLU A 7 -22.80 -5.50 -32.66
CA GLU A 7 -24.01 -5.01 -33.33
C GLU A 7 -24.11 -3.47 -33.34
N GLU A 8 -23.63 -2.79 -32.29
CA GLU A 8 -23.61 -1.32 -32.19
C GLU A 8 -22.42 -0.66 -32.92
N ARG A 9 -21.53 -1.46 -33.50
CA ARG A 9 -20.31 -0.98 -34.13
C ARG A 9 -20.57 -0.39 -35.52
N MET A 10 -20.13 0.85 -35.75
CA MET A 10 -20.22 1.50 -37.05
C MET A 10 -18.95 1.26 -37.87
N ILE A 11 -19.06 0.77 -39.11
CA ILE A 11 -17.91 0.54 -39.97
C ILE A 11 -17.54 1.87 -40.66
N ASN A 12 -16.31 2.36 -40.44
CA ASN A 12 -15.81 3.58 -41.06
C ASN A 12 -15.26 3.30 -42.47
N TRP A 13 -14.38 2.31 -42.58
CA TRP A 13 -13.85 1.86 -43.86
C TRP A 13 -13.42 0.40 -43.81
N THR A 14 -13.44 -0.25 -44.97
CA THR A 14 -12.92 -1.60 -45.17
C THR A 14 -11.93 -1.59 -46.33
N TYR A 15 -10.79 -2.24 -46.17
CA TYR A 15 -9.78 -2.40 -47.21
C TYR A 15 -9.19 -3.80 -47.16
N GLY A 16 -9.57 -4.65 -48.11
CA GLY A 16 -9.18 -6.05 -48.13
C GLY A 16 -9.58 -6.77 -46.85
N LYS A 17 -8.60 -7.28 -46.10
CA LYS A 17 -8.82 -7.94 -44.79
C LYS A 17 -8.74 -6.99 -43.59
N ALA A 18 -8.49 -5.70 -43.79
CA ALA A 18 -8.44 -4.72 -42.71
C ALA A 18 -9.75 -3.92 -42.67
N GLN A 19 -10.28 -3.69 -41.48
CA GLN A 19 -11.44 -2.83 -41.26
C GLN A 19 -11.14 -1.84 -40.15
N SER A 20 -11.63 -0.61 -40.30
CA SER A 20 -11.69 0.36 -39.20
C SER A 20 -13.13 0.53 -38.78
N ALA A 21 -13.36 0.31 -37.49
CA ALA A 21 -14.68 0.37 -36.92
C ALA A 21 -14.71 1.38 -35.76
N ALA A 22 -15.81 2.12 -35.68
CA ALA A 22 -16.10 3.10 -34.66
C ALA A 22 -17.02 2.48 -33.61
N TYR A 23 -16.56 2.49 -32.36
CA TYR A 23 -17.31 2.01 -31.21
C TYR A 23 -17.77 3.20 -30.36
N PRO A 24 -19.07 3.33 -30.03
CA PRO A 24 -19.59 4.42 -29.20
C PRO A 24 -19.04 4.34 -27.77
N LEU A 25 -18.55 5.45 -27.22
CA LEU A 25 -17.87 5.48 -25.91
C LEU A 25 -18.82 5.62 -24.72
N GLU A 26 -20.09 5.95 -24.92
CA GLU A 26 -21.03 6.32 -23.85
C GLU A 26 -21.19 5.27 -22.74
N HIS A 27 -21.23 3.98 -23.10
CA HIS A 27 -21.35 2.87 -22.15
C HIS A 27 -20.05 2.07 -21.97
N LEU A 28 -19.09 2.26 -22.89
CA LEU A 28 -17.80 1.58 -22.88
C LEU A 28 -16.78 2.27 -21.96
N ASP A 29 -16.75 3.61 -22.01
CA ASP A 29 -15.81 4.42 -21.25
C ASP A 29 -16.28 4.67 -19.81
N SER A 30 -15.33 4.80 -18.90
CA SER A 30 -15.58 5.17 -17.50
C SER A 30 -15.89 6.65 -17.32
N ILE A 31 -15.66 7.50 -18.33
CA ILE A 31 -15.94 8.95 -18.29
C ILE A 31 -17.25 9.23 -19.03
N GLU A 32 -18.17 9.89 -18.34
CA GLU A 32 -19.41 10.36 -18.96
C GLU A 32 -19.14 11.59 -19.87
N PRO A 33 -19.53 11.56 -21.17
CA PRO A 33 -19.21 12.61 -22.14
C PRO A 33 -19.74 14.02 -21.81
N THR A 34 -20.86 14.10 -21.10
CA THR A 34 -21.57 15.35 -20.81
C THR A 34 -21.11 16.00 -19.51
N SER A 35 -20.95 15.20 -18.45
CA SER A 35 -20.64 15.67 -17.10
C SER A 35 -19.15 15.61 -16.73
N GLY A 36 -18.36 14.75 -17.40
CA GLY A 36 -17.00 14.41 -16.95
C GLY A 36 -16.97 13.61 -15.63
N GLY A 37 -18.13 13.15 -15.18
CA GLY A 37 -18.30 12.25 -14.05
C GLY A 37 -17.81 10.83 -14.37
N ILE A 38 -17.65 10.03 -13.32
CA ILE A 38 -17.22 8.64 -13.44
C ILE A 38 -18.46 7.75 -13.52
N ASN A 39 -18.63 7.05 -14.64
CA ASN A 39 -19.70 6.08 -14.84
C ASN A 39 -19.28 4.70 -14.30
N GLN A 40 -19.82 4.34 -13.14
CA GLN A 40 -19.56 3.05 -12.48
C GLN A 40 -20.16 1.86 -13.22
N LYS A 41 -21.20 2.08 -14.03
CA LYS A 41 -21.88 1.04 -14.80
C LYS A 41 -21.28 0.84 -16.19
N SER A 42 -20.15 1.50 -16.47
CA SER A 42 -19.43 1.31 -17.73
C SER A 42 -18.86 -0.10 -17.85
N VAL A 43 -18.80 -0.60 -19.08
CA VAL A 43 -18.26 -1.94 -19.38
C VAL A 43 -16.84 -2.08 -18.85
N LEU A 44 -16.00 -1.05 -19.02
CA LEU A 44 -14.63 -1.05 -18.51
C LEU A 44 -14.56 -1.13 -16.98
N THR A 45 -15.44 -0.43 -16.26
CA THR A 45 -15.45 -0.47 -14.79
C THR A 45 -15.92 -1.82 -14.28
N ILE A 46 -16.96 -2.40 -14.90
CA ILE A 46 -17.47 -3.74 -14.55
C ILE A 46 -16.42 -4.81 -14.86
N ALA A 47 -15.69 -4.69 -15.97
CA ALA A 47 -14.63 -5.63 -16.33
C ALA A 47 -13.46 -5.63 -15.34
N VAL A 48 -13.17 -4.48 -14.73
CA VAL A 48 -12.03 -4.31 -13.82
C VAL A 48 -12.39 -4.62 -12.36
N TYR A 49 -13.52 -4.10 -11.88
CA TYR A 49 -13.94 -4.23 -10.48
C TYR A 49 -14.97 -5.33 -10.23
N GLY A 50 -15.48 -5.98 -11.29
CA GLY A 50 -16.42 -7.09 -11.16
C GLY A 50 -15.76 -8.34 -10.57
N ASP A 51 -16.54 -9.08 -9.77
CA ASP A 51 -16.08 -10.30 -9.09
C ASP A 51 -16.04 -11.54 -10.01
N LYS A 52 -16.75 -11.53 -11.14
CA LYS A 52 -16.83 -12.69 -12.04
C LYS A 52 -15.64 -12.76 -12.98
N ALA A 53 -14.98 -13.92 -13.03
CA ALA A 53 -13.92 -14.23 -13.99
C ALA A 53 -14.39 -14.16 -15.46
N GLU A 54 -15.67 -14.36 -15.73
CA GLU A 54 -16.27 -14.20 -17.07
C GLU A 54 -16.10 -12.78 -17.62
N HIS A 55 -16.05 -11.75 -16.77
CA HIS A 55 -15.82 -10.38 -17.20
C HIS A 55 -14.40 -10.14 -17.70
N LEU A 56 -13.41 -10.96 -17.30
CA LEU A 56 -12.05 -10.87 -17.82
C LEU A 56 -11.99 -11.16 -19.32
N GLN A 57 -12.90 -12.01 -19.83
CA GLN A 57 -12.96 -12.37 -21.25
C GLN A 57 -13.41 -11.20 -22.14
N LEU A 58 -13.91 -10.10 -21.55
CA LEU A 58 -14.29 -8.87 -22.25
C LEU A 58 -13.12 -7.90 -22.46
N LEU A 59 -12.04 -8.03 -21.68
CA LEU A 59 -10.85 -7.16 -21.75
C LEU A 59 -10.03 -7.25 -23.06
N PRO A 60 -9.80 -8.43 -23.68
CA PRO A 60 -8.94 -8.50 -24.86
C PRO A 60 -9.53 -7.76 -26.06
N ASN A 61 -8.66 -7.29 -26.95
CA ASN A 61 -8.98 -6.52 -28.16
C ASN A 61 -9.47 -5.08 -27.89
N LEU A 62 -10.78 -4.86 -27.74
CA LEU A 62 -11.37 -3.52 -27.73
C LEU A 62 -10.99 -2.73 -26.46
N LEU A 63 -11.21 -3.33 -25.29
CA LEU A 63 -10.90 -2.66 -24.01
C LEU A 63 -9.39 -2.54 -23.82
N GLU A 64 -8.59 -3.52 -24.22
CA GLU A 64 -7.13 -3.43 -24.23
C GLU A 64 -6.64 -2.23 -25.05
N LYS A 65 -7.16 -2.03 -26.27
CA LYS A 65 -6.84 -0.87 -27.10
C LYS A 65 -7.29 0.44 -26.45
N LEU A 66 -8.50 0.50 -25.90
CA LEU A 66 -8.99 1.68 -25.18
C LEU A 66 -8.07 2.05 -24.00
N VAL A 67 -7.67 1.05 -23.21
CA VAL A 67 -6.78 1.25 -22.05
C VAL A 67 -5.38 1.68 -22.51
N MET A 68 -4.87 1.15 -23.63
CA MET A 68 -3.63 1.61 -24.25
C MET A 68 -3.71 3.06 -24.71
N GLU A 69 -4.80 3.48 -25.34
CA GLU A 69 -4.98 4.88 -25.74
C GLU A 69 -5.05 5.81 -24.53
N LYS A 70 -5.74 5.41 -23.45
CA LYS A 70 -5.72 6.14 -22.16
C LYS A 70 -4.32 6.26 -21.57
N TRP A 71 -3.54 5.18 -21.64
CA TRP A 71 -2.15 5.15 -21.18
C TRP A 71 -1.26 6.14 -21.94
N GLN A 72 -1.42 6.24 -23.26
CA GLN A 72 -0.70 7.23 -24.08
C GLN A 72 -1.20 8.66 -23.84
N ALA A 73 -2.51 8.84 -23.68
CA ALA A 73 -3.14 10.14 -23.52
C ALA A 73 -2.72 10.86 -22.24
N TYR A 74 -2.71 10.14 -21.11
CA TYR A 74 -2.39 10.70 -19.79
C TYR A 74 -1.53 9.80 -18.89
N GLY A 75 -1.67 8.48 -18.99
CA GLY A 75 -1.08 7.54 -18.02
C GLY A 75 0.44 7.66 -17.89
N LYS A 76 1.17 7.66 -19.01
CA LYS A 76 2.64 7.78 -19.01
C LYS A 76 3.11 9.07 -18.33
N LYS A 77 2.60 10.22 -18.79
CA LYS A 77 3.02 11.53 -18.31
C LYS A 77 2.73 11.68 -16.82
N THR A 78 1.51 11.36 -16.40
CA THR A 78 1.10 11.47 -15.00
C THR A 78 1.95 10.57 -14.11
N LEU A 79 2.20 9.31 -14.50
CA LEU A 79 3.02 8.42 -13.70
C LEU A 79 4.45 8.94 -13.50
N TYR A 80 5.13 9.37 -14.57
CA TYR A 80 6.51 9.88 -14.46
C TYR A 80 6.58 11.19 -13.67
N THR A 81 5.62 12.10 -13.85
CA THR A 81 5.55 13.34 -13.06
C THR A 81 5.32 13.05 -11.57
N GLN A 82 4.38 12.16 -11.24
CA GLN A 82 4.10 11.77 -9.86
C GLN A 82 5.29 11.04 -9.22
N LEU A 83 5.98 10.19 -9.98
CA LEU A 83 7.21 9.52 -9.55
C LEU A 83 8.31 10.54 -9.25
N ALA A 84 8.54 11.52 -10.13
CA ALA A 84 9.56 12.53 -9.92
C ALA A 84 9.29 13.38 -8.67
N ILE A 85 8.05 13.83 -8.48
CA ILE A 85 7.64 14.59 -7.28
C ILE A 85 7.82 13.74 -6.02
N PHE A 86 7.44 12.45 -6.08
CA PHE A 86 7.61 11.55 -4.94
C PHE A 86 9.09 11.29 -4.62
N VAL A 87 9.94 11.06 -5.62
CA VAL A 87 11.38 10.85 -5.41
C VAL A 87 12.01 12.09 -4.77
N LEU A 88 11.65 13.29 -5.24
CA LEU A 88 12.09 14.53 -4.62
C LEU A 88 11.66 14.61 -3.16
N TYR A 89 10.39 14.33 -2.86
CA TYR A 89 9.87 14.31 -1.50
C TYR A 89 10.58 13.27 -0.62
N PHE A 90 10.82 12.06 -1.13
CA PHE A 90 11.49 10.98 -0.42
C PHE A 90 12.94 11.34 -0.08
N VAL A 91 13.68 11.93 -1.03
CA VAL A 91 15.03 12.43 -0.78
C VAL A 91 15.01 13.54 0.28
N CYS A 92 14.07 14.48 0.21
CA CYS A 92 13.92 15.53 1.23
C CYS A 92 13.68 14.93 2.62
N VAL A 93 12.74 13.97 2.76
CA VAL A 93 12.46 13.28 4.02
C VAL A 93 13.69 12.52 4.53
N GLY A 94 14.41 11.82 3.65
CA GLY A 94 15.64 11.10 4.00
C GLY A 94 16.75 12.02 4.47
N THR A 95 16.98 13.14 3.77
CA THR A 95 17.96 14.16 4.20
C THR A 95 17.57 14.83 5.51
N CYS A 96 16.28 15.07 5.74
CA CYS A 96 15.77 15.62 6.99
C CYS A 96 16.02 14.65 8.15
N PHE A 97 15.76 13.35 7.97
CA PHE A 97 16.06 12.33 8.97
C PHE A 97 17.56 12.19 9.25
N TYR A 98 18.40 12.25 8.21
CA TYR A 98 19.85 12.13 8.35
C TYR A 98 20.48 13.30 9.13
N HIS A 99 20.01 14.53 8.90
CA HIS A 99 20.51 15.72 9.57
C HIS A 99 19.86 15.98 10.94
N ARG A 100 19.02 15.06 11.42
CA ARG A 100 18.38 15.18 12.71
C ARG A 100 19.36 14.76 13.82
N PRO A 101 19.64 15.63 14.82
CA PRO A 101 20.57 15.29 15.88
C PRO A 101 19.99 14.21 16.79
N SER A 102 20.84 13.28 17.21
CA SER A 102 20.47 12.19 18.09
C SER A 102 20.18 12.68 19.51
N PRO A 103 19.37 11.96 20.32
CA PRO A 103 19.13 12.31 21.72
C PRO A 103 20.42 12.47 22.53
N PHE A 104 21.47 11.71 22.18
CA PHE A 104 22.78 11.81 22.80
C PHE A 104 23.46 13.14 22.52
N GLU A 105 23.49 13.58 21.26
CA GLU A 105 24.08 14.87 20.87
C GLU A 105 23.33 16.04 21.53
N ARG A 106 21.99 16.00 21.57
CA ARG A 106 21.15 17.03 22.21
C ARG A 106 21.49 17.27 23.67
N ASN A 107 21.80 16.19 24.40
CA ASN A 107 22.12 16.25 25.83
C ASN A 107 23.56 16.75 26.08
N GLN A 108 24.45 16.63 25.09
CA GLN A 108 25.87 16.96 25.23
C GLN A 108 26.17 18.40 24.79
N ASP A 109 25.56 18.86 23.70
CA ASP A 109 25.82 20.18 23.10
C ASP A 109 24.55 21.03 23.07
N ALA A 110 24.53 22.15 23.81
CA ALA A 110 23.42 23.10 23.79
C ALA A 110 23.16 23.69 22.39
N SER A 111 24.17 23.76 21.53
CA SER A 111 24.04 24.23 20.14
C SER A 111 23.34 23.22 19.21
N SER A 112 23.20 21.97 19.64
CA SER A 112 22.56 20.85 18.92
C SER A 112 21.09 20.61 19.30
N ASP A 113 20.63 21.31 20.34
CA ASP A 113 19.27 21.21 20.85
C ASP A 113 18.26 21.83 19.87
N LEU A 114 17.11 21.16 19.71
CA LEU A 114 16.14 21.48 18.68
C LEU A 114 15.35 22.74 19.04
N ILE A 115 15.06 23.57 18.04
CA ILE A 115 14.33 24.81 18.28
C ILE A 115 12.86 24.50 18.53
N CYS A 116 12.40 24.82 19.73
CA CYS A 116 11.00 24.86 20.12
C CYS A 116 10.30 26.12 19.58
N VAL A 117 9.13 25.96 18.94
CA VAL A 117 8.38 27.11 18.41
C VAL A 117 7.86 28.01 19.54
N HIS A 118 7.51 27.42 20.69
CA HIS A 118 7.01 28.16 21.85
C HIS A 118 8.10 28.96 22.58
N ASP A 119 9.37 28.55 22.51
CA ASP A 119 10.51 29.20 23.19
C ASP A 119 11.37 30.06 22.24
N LEU A 120 10.80 30.46 21.10
CA LEU A 120 11.49 31.30 20.10
C LEU A 120 11.96 32.66 20.64
N LYS A 121 11.50 33.05 21.83
CA LYS A 121 11.70 34.39 22.43
C LYS A 121 13.05 34.54 23.12
N THR A 122 13.75 33.45 23.45
CA THR A 122 14.95 33.46 24.30
C THR A 122 16.24 33.09 23.56
N ARG A 123 16.16 32.37 22.43
CA ARG A 123 17.34 31.94 21.65
C ARG A 123 17.73 32.91 20.53
N LYS A 124 18.99 33.32 20.49
CA LYS A 124 19.58 33.99 19.33
C LYS A 124 19.90 32.96 18.25
N PHE A 125 19.35 33.14 17.05
CA PHE A 125 19.55 32.29 15.87
C PHE A 125 21.02 32.07 15.45
N GLY A 126 21.94 32.88 15.98
CA GLY A 126 23.38 32.83 15.66
C GLY A 126 24.19 31.75 16.38
N ASP A 127 23.64 31.07 17.40
CA ASP A 127 24.35 30.06 18.20
C ASP A 127 24.03 28.61 17.79
N SER A 128 23.11 28.43 16.83
CA SER A 128 22.71 27.12 16.34
C SER A 128 23.59 26.65 15.17
N SER A 129 23.91 25.35 15.14
CA SER A 129 24.65 24.74 14.03
C SER A 129 23.92 24.90 12.70
N LYS A 130 24.66 25.14 11.62
CA LYS A 130 24.12 25.28 10.25
C LYS A 130 23.23 24.11 9.85
N TRP A 131 23.57 22.91 10.32
CA TRP A 131 22.83 21.67 10.03
C TRP A 131 21.42 21.65 10.64
N ILE A 132 21.21 22.29 11.78
CA ILE A 132 19.91 22.37 12.45
C ILE A 132 18.99 23.33 11.73
N ILE A 133 19.51 24.47 11.31
CA ILE A 133 18.76 25.43 10.48
C ILE A 133 18.33 24.75 9.17
N LEU A 134 19.24 23.99 8.54
CA LEU A 134 18.92 23.21 7.35
C LEU A 134 17.82 22.16 7.62
N TYR A 135 17.91 21.42 8.74
CA TYR A 135 16.89 20.48 9.17
C TYR A 135 15.51 21.14 9.28
N HIS A 136 15.41 22.29 9.96
CA HIS A 136 14.14 22.99 10.15
C HIS A 136 13.54 23.50 8.83
N ILE A 137 14.37 23.98 7.91
CA ILE A 137 13.92 24.39 6.56
C ILE A 137 13.37 23.17 5.81
N LEU A 138 14.11 22.06 5.80
CA LEU A 138 13.69 20.82 5.14
C LEU A 138 12.44 20.24 5.78
N HIS A 139 12.31 20.29 7.11
CA HIS A 139 11.13 19.85 7.85
C HIS A 139 9.90 20.66 7.44
N LEU A 140 10.02 21.99 7.37
CA LEU A 140 8.93 22.86 6.92
C LEU A 140 8.52 22.56 5.47
N ILE A 141 9.48 22.31 4.58
CA ILE A 141 9.21 21.89 3.19
C ILE A 141 8.47 20.54 3.17
N CYS A 142 8.88 19.58 4.01
CA CYS A 142 8.23 18.26 4.07
C CYS A 142 6.81 18.34 4.65
N VAL A 143 6.60 19.15 5.71
CA VAL A 143 5.28 19.38 6.32
C VAL A 143 4.35 20.08 5.35
N THR A 144 4.82 21.13 4.65
CA THR A 144 4.01 21.82 3.64
C THR A 144 3.66 20.90 2.47
N GLY A 145 4.62 20.10 1.98
CA GLY A 145 4.37 19.07 0.96
C GLY A 145 3.32 18.04 1.40
N ALA A 146 3.42 17.54 2.63
CA ALA A 146 2.45 16.60 3.20
C ALA A 146 1.05 17.22 3.35
N ALA A 147 0.97 18.47 3.83
CA ALA A 147 -0.29 19.21 3.97
C ALA A 147 -0.97 19.43 2.61
N LEU A 148 -0.21 19.85 1.58
CA LEU A 148 -0.73 20.00 0.22
C LEU A 148 -1.26 18.68 -0.34
N TYR A 149 -0.56 17.56 -0.09
CA TYR A 149 -1.02 16.24 -0.50
C TYR A 149 -2.33 15.82 0.21
N LEU A 150 -2.46 16.11 1.51
CA LEU A 150 -3.69 15.86 2.26
C LEU A 150 -4.85 16.72 1.76
N VAL A 151 -4.62 18.00 1.46
CA VAL A 151 -5.63 18.88 0.85
C VAL A 151 -6.07 18.33 -0.51
N GLN A 152 -5.13 17.89 -1.36
CA GLN A 152 -5.46 17.23 -2.62
C GLN A 152 -6.30 15.97 -2.42
N ALA A 153 -6.00 15.16 -1.40
CA ALA A 153 -6.79 13.98 -1.05
C ALA A 153 -8.21 14.34 -0.59
N LEU A 154 -8.39 15.38 0.21
CA LEU A 154 -9.71 15.87 0.65
C LEU A 154 -10.53 16.42 -0.51
N LEU A 155 -9.92 17.20 -1.41
CA LEU A 155 -10.59 17.69 -2.62
C LEU A 155 -11.00 16.53 -3.53
N HIS A 156 -10.15 15.51 -3.65
CA HIS A 156 -10.47 14.30 -4.39
C HIS A 156 -11.65 13.55 -3.79
N ILE A 157 -11.72 13.40 -2.45
CA ILE A 157 -12.88 12.82 -1.76
C ILE A 157 -14.16 13.61 -2.06
N LYS A 158 -14.08 14.94 -2.04
CA LYS A 158 -15.23 15.81 -2.34
C LYS A 158 -15.72 15.65 -3.79
N ASN A 159 -14.80 15.52 -4.75
CA ASN A 159 -15.14 15.45 -6.18
C ASN A 159 -15.62 14.06 -6.64
N VAL A 160 -15.16 12.99 -5.98
CA VAL A 160 -15.43 11.60 -6.38
C VAL A 160 -16.49 10.94 -5.49
N GLY A 161 -16.62 11.39 -4.24
CA GLY A 161 -17.47 10.79 -3.21
C GLY A 161 -16.69 9.84 -2.30
N TYR A 162 -17.07 9.81 -1.02
CA TYR A 162 -16.35 9.07 0.04
C TYR A 162 -16.25 7.57 -0.23
N HIS A 163 -17.38 6.91 -0.55
CA HIS A 163 -17.41 5.46 -0.77
C HIS A 163 -16.50 5.02 -1.92
N LEU A 164 -16.55 5.75 -3.05
CA LEU A 164 -15.74 5.44 -4.22
C LEU A 164 -14.26 5.69 -3.96
N TYR A 165 -13.92 6.72 -3.16
CA TYR A 165 -12.54 6.95 -2.73
C TYR A 165 -12.00 5.81 -1.86
N VAL A 166 -12.77 5.33 -0.88
CA VAL A 166 -12.35 4.23 0.01
C VAL A 166 -12.21 2.92 -0.77
N LEU A 167 -13.13 2.64 -1.70
CA LEU A 167 -13.02 1.49 -2.60
C LEU A 167 -11.75 1.55 -3.45
N GLY A 168 -11.43 2.73 -3.99
CA GLY A 168 -10.17 2.96 -4.70
C GLY A 168 -8.93 2.82 -3.81
N LEU A 169 -9.01 3.27 -2.56
CA LEU A 169 -7.90 3.17 -1.60
C LEU A 169 -7.61 1.71 -1.20
N SER A 170 -8.66 0.90 -1.01
CA SER A 170 -8.56 -0.53 -0.73
C SER A 170 -7.85 -1.30 -1.84
N GLY A 171 -8.00 -0.87 -3.10
CA GLY A 171 -7.29 -1.45 -4.23
C GLY A 171 -5.79 -1.17 -4.26
N PHE A 172 -5.27 -0.17 -3.54
CA PHE A 172 -3.85 0.20 -3.52
C PHE A 172 -3.37 0.56 -2.10
N PRO A 173 -2.99 -0.43 -1.28
CA PRO A 173 -2.60 -0.21 0.11
C PRO A 173 -1.40 0.74 0.25
N ALA A 174 -0.46 0.74 -0.72
CA ALA A 174 0.68 1.65 -0.72
C ALA A 174 0.26 3.14 -0.70
N LYS A 175 -0.85 3.50 -1.36
CA LYS A 175 -1.39 4.86 -1.34
C LYS A 175 -1.99 5.20 0.03
N ALA A 176 -2.64 4.23 0.68
CA ALA A 176 -3.20 4.38 2.03
C ALA A 176 -2.12 4.56 3.09
N ILE A 177 -1.08 3.72 3.05
CA ILE A 177 0.08 3.77 3.93
C ILE A 177 0.76 5.14 3.84
N PHE A 178 0.91 5.67 2.62
CA PHE A 178 1.48 6.99 2.44
C PHE A 178 0.59 8.12 2.93
N LEU A 179 -0.74 8.03 2.74
CA LEU A 179 -1.68 9.01 3.30
C LEU A 179 -1.55 9.07 4.82
N PHE A 180 -1.47 7.91 5.47
CA PHE A 180 -1.24 7.81 6.90
C PHE A 180 0.12 8.42 7.31
N SER A 181 1.18 8.15 6.54
CA SER A 181 2.47 8.79 6.75
C SER A 181 2.43 10.31 6.61
N CYS A 182 1.62 10.87 5.70
CA CYS A 182 1.46 12.32 5.58
C CYS A 182 0.72 12.93 6.79
N ILE A 183 -0.27 12.21 7.36
CA ILE A 183 -0.94 12.63 8.61
C ILE A 183 0.07 12.67 9.76
N LEU A 184 0.89 11.63 9.90
CA LEU A 184 1.96 11.60 10.90
C LEU A 184 2.97 12.73 10.67
N MET A 185 3.37 13.01 9.43
CA MET A 185 4.27 14.12 9.11
C MET A 185 3.70 15.47 9.57
N VAL A 186 2.41 15.73 9.32
CA VAL A 186 1.76 16.95 9.82
C VAL A 186 1.67 16.95 11.36
N SER A 187 1.46 15.80 11.99
CA SER A 187 1.47 15.69 13.46
C SER A 187 2.82 16.06 14.07
N THR A 188 3.95 15.81 13.39
CA THR A 188 5.28 16.22 13.89
C THR A 188 5.41 17.74 14.02
N PHE A 189 4.73 18.51 13.17
CA PHE A 189 4.69 19.96 13.29
C PHE A 189 3.98 20.40 14.58
N PHE A 190 2.85 19.77 14.90
CA PHE A 190 2.14 20.04 16.15
C PHE A 190 2.95 19.60 17.38
N MET A 191 3.58 18.42 17.34
CA MET A 191 4.46 17.95 18.41
C MET A 191 5.62 18.91 18.65
N ARG A 192 6.15 19.52 17.59
CA ARG A 192 7.19 20.55 17.70
C ARG A 192 6.71 21.85 18.34
N VAL A 193 5.45 22.22 18.13
CA VAL A 193 4.85 23.37 18.82
C VAL A 193 4.73 23.12 20.33
N PHE A 194 4.49 21.86 20.74
CA PHE A 194 4.39 21.45 22.14
C PHE A 194 5.72 20.99 22.78
N CYS A 195 6.84 21.02 22.07
CA CYS A 195 8.17 20.63 22.59
C CYS A 195 8.25 19.18 23.10
N LEU A 196 7.72 18.22 22.32
CA LEU A 196 7.77 16.80 22.65
C LEU A 196 8.80 16.07 21.76
N ASP A 197 10.10 16.23 22.06
CA ASP A 197 11.17 15.72 21.18
C ASP A 197 11.28 14.18 21.16
N GLU A 198 11.10 13.54 22.31
CA GLU A 198 11.16 12.07 22.45
C GLU A 198 10.04 11.37 21.66
N THR A 199 8.83 11.92 21.66
CA THR A 199 7.73 11.33 20.88
C THR A 199 7.89 11.62 19.40
N GLU A 200 8.45 12.78 19.04
CA GLU A 200 8.79 13.12 17.67
C GLU A 200 9.81 12.12 17.09
N ASP A 201 10.82 11.70 17.88
CA ASP A 201 11.81 10.70 17.48
C ASP A 201 11.17 9.39 17.01
N ILE A 202 10.23 8.88 17.80
CA ILE A 202 9.50 7.64 17.50
C ILE A 202 8.66 7.81 16.23
N VAL A 203 7.97 8.94 16.11
CA VAL A 203 7.11 9.23 14.94
C VAL A 203 7.94 9.34 13.66
N TRP A 204 9.14 9.92 13.71
CA TRP A 204 10.05 9.99 12.57
C TRP A 204 10.47 8.63 12.04
N VAL A 205 10.82 7.69 12.92
CA VAL A 205 11.18 6.32 12.53
C VAL A 205 10.02 5.67 11.78
N VAL A 206 8.80 5.83 12.28
CA VAL A 206 7.59 5.31 11.64
C VAL A 206 7.35 5.99 10.28
N ILE A 207 7.51 7.31 10.17
CA ILE A 207 7.36 8.05 8.90
C ILE A 207 8.35 7.55 7.85
N VAL A 208 9.63 7.40 8.18
CA VAL A 208 10.66 6.94 7.22
C VAL A 208 10.34 5.53 6.73
N LEU A 209 9.93 4.64 7.63
CA LEU A 209 9.52 3.29 7.27
C LEU A 209 8.30 3.31 6.34
N LEU A 210 7.23 4.01 6.68
CA LEU A 210 6.01 4.05 5.88
C LEU A 210 6.20 4.76 4.53
N THR A 211 7.00 5.83 4.47
CA THR A 211 7.32 6.50 3.19
C THR A 211 8.13 5.61 2.27
N SER A 212 9.07 4.83 2.80
CA SER A 212 9.84 3.86 2.01
C SER A 212 8.96 2.76 1.39
N LEU A 213 7.92 2.31 2.11
CA LEU A 213 6.97 1.32 1.60
C LEU A 213 6.17 1.80 0.37
N LYS A 214 6.00 3.11 0.19
CA LYS A 214 5.40 3.64 -1.05
C LYS A 214 6.31 3.41 -2.27
N PHE A 215 7.63 3.35 -2.09
CA PHE A 215 8.56 3.06 -3.19
C PHE A 215 8.35 1.65 -3.76
N LEU A 216 7.96 0.68 -2.94
CA LEU A 216 7.57 -0.66 -3.39
C LEU A 216 6.34 -0.64 -4.33
N GLY A 217 5.53 0.41 -4.34
CA GLY A 217 4.33 0.52 -5.18
C GLY A 217 4.59 0.92 -6.63
N PHE A 218 5.84 1.16 -7.06
CA PHE A 218 6.13 1.67 -8.41
C PHE A 218 6.15 0.60 -9.50
N LYS A 219 6.09 1.09 -10.75
CA LYS A 219 5.77 0.45 -12.05
C LYS A 219 6.24 -0.98 -12.32
N SER A 220 7.30 -1.46 -11.68
CA SER A 220 7.81 -2.83 -11.87
C SER A 220 7.34 -3.83 -10.81
N VAL A 221 6.87 -3.34 -9.66
CA VAL A 221 6.50 -4.16 -8.50
C VAL A 221 5.03 -3.96 -8.12
N GLY A 222 4.37 -2.90 -8.61
CA GLY A 222 2.96 -2.58 -8.29
C GLY A 222 1.98 -3.75 -8.43
N PRO A 223 1.85 -4.40 -9.60
CA PRO A 223 1.00 -5.58 -9.75
C PRO A 223 1.40 -6.74 -8.83
N PHE A 224 2.69 -6.95 -8.61
CA PHE A 224 3.21 -7.97 -7.69
C PHE A 224 2.85 -7.67 -6.22
N VAL A 225 2.95 -6.41 -5.77
CA VAL A 225 2.53 -5.99 -4.42
C VAL A 225 1.03 -6.12 -4.23
N LEU A 226 0.22 -5.82 -5.26
CA LEU A 226 -1.22 -6.00 -5.19
C LEU A 226 -1.63 -7.48 -5.13
N MET A 227 -0.94 -8.33 -5.88
CA MET A 227 -1.12 -9.78 -5.82
C MET A 227 -0.72 -10.31 -4.45
N LEU A 228 0.48 -9.96 -3.98
CA LEU A 228 0.96 -10.33 -2.64
C LEU A 228 0.04 -9.83 -1.53
N TYR A 229 -0.48 -8.60 -1.60
CA TYR A 229 -1.44 -8.09 -0.63
C TYR A 229 -2.73 -8.90 -0.60
N LYS A 230 -3.28 -9.26 -1.77
CA LYS A 230 -4.50 -10.08 -1.87
C LYS A 230 -4.29 -11.49 -1.31
N ILE A 231 -3.12 -12.08 -1.57
CA ILE A 231 -2.71 -13.38 -1.03
C ILE A 231 -2.59 -13.30 0.49
N ILE A 232 -1.86 -12.30 1.00
CA ILE A 232 -1.66 -12.11 2.45
C ILE A 232 -3.01 -11.89 3.14
N ILE A 233 -3.84 -10.94 2.72
CA ILE A 233 -5.02 -10.60 3.52
C ILE A 233 -6.11 -11.69 3.49
N ARG A 234 -6.25 -12.41 2.37
CA ARG A 234 -7.30 -13.44 2.19
C ARG A 234 -6.89 -14.77 2.83
N ASP A 235 -5.67 -15.21 2.56
CA ASP A 235 -5.25 -16.56 2.92
C ASP A 235 -4.50 -16.57 4.27
N LEU A 236 -3.70 -15.55 4.58
CA LEU A 236 -2.94 -15.51 5.84
C LEU A 236 -3.84 -15.31 7.06
N MET A 237 -4.90 -14.50 6.98
CA MET A 237 -5.70 -14.13 8.16
C MET A 237 -6.43 -15.31 8.82
N ARG A 238 -7.01 -16.22 8.03
CA ARG A 238 -7.71 -17.41 8.56
C ARG A 238 -6.74 -18.33 9.30
N PHE A 239 -5.55 -18.44 8.73
CA PHE A 239 -4.49 -19.30 9.20
C PHE A 239 -3.76 -18.71 10.41
N PHE A 240 -3.51 -17.41 10.39
CA PHE A 240 -2.99 -16.64 11.51
C PHE A 240 -3.90 -16.71 12.73
N LEU A 241 -5.22 -16.77 12.57
CA LEU A 241 -6.15 -16.96 13.69
C LEU A 241 -5.92 -18.31 14.39
N ILE A 242 -5.82 -19.41 13.63
CA ILE A 242 -5.54 -20.74 14.19
C ILE A 242 -4.18 -20.73 14.93
N TYR A 243 -3.16 -20.11 14.32
CA TYR A 243 -1.86 -19.93 14.94
C TYR A 243 -1.93 -19.14 16.26
N LEU A 244 -2.69 -18.03 16.31
CA LEU A 244 -2.87 -17.23 17.53
C LEU A 244 -3.51 -18.02 18.67
N VAL A 245 -4.50 -18.87 18.38
CA VAL A 245 -5.15 -19.71 19.40
C VAL A 245 -4.13 -20.64 20.06
N ILE A 246 -3.23 -21.24 19.26
CA ILE A 246 -2.15 -22.10 19.75
C ILE A 246 -1.15 -21.28 20.57
N VAL A 247 -0.68 -20.14 20.07
CA VAL A 247 0.29 -19.28 20.77
C VAL A 247 -0.26 -18.83 22.13
N VAL A 248 -1.52 -18.42 22.20
CA VAL A 248 -2.17 -18.01 23.45
C VAL A 248 -2.30 -19.18 24.43
N GLY A 249 -2.63 -20.38 23.96
CA GLY A 249 -2.70 -21.57 24.83
C GLY A 249 -1.36 -21.96 25.41
N PHE A 250 -0.32 -22.04 24.58
CA PHE A 250 1.03 -22.42 25.02
C PHE A 250 1.72 -21.30 25.81
N SER A 251 1.42 -20.02 25.56
CA SER A 251 1.99 -18.93 26.35
C SER A 251 1.61 -19.00 27.81
N GLN A 252 0.38 -19.44 28.14
CA GLN A 252 -0.05 -19.60 29.53
C GLN A 252 0.67 -20.77 30.20
N ALA A 253 0.84 -21.89 29.47
CA ALA A 253 1.60 -23.03 29.98
C ALA A 253 3.05 -22.66 30.29
N PHE A 254 3.71 -21.94 29.38
CA PHE A 254 5.08 -21.47 29.60
C PHE A 254 5.18 -20.40 30.70
N TYR A 255 4.24 -19.44 30.76
CA TYR A 255 4.21 -18.47 31.86
C TYR A 255 4.24 -19.16 33.23
N VAL A 256 3.45 -20.23 33.41
CA VAL A 256 3.45 -21.01 34.66
C VAL A 256 4.78 -21.73 34.89
N ILE A 257 5.40 -22.29 33.86
CA ILE A 257 6.71 -22.97 33.98
C ILE A 257 7.81 -21.98 34.37
N PHE A 258 7.80 -20.77 33.80
CA PHE A 258 8.77 -19.71 34.07
C PHE A 258 8.54 -18.98 35.40
N LEU A 259 7.39 -19.15 36.07
CA LEU A 259 7.23 -18.75 37.47
C LEU A 259 8.15 -19.57 38.41
N GLY A 260 8.50 -20.80 38.00
CA GLY A 260 9.46 -21.67 38.68
C GLY A 260 10.92 -21.45 38.26
N TYR A 261 11.25 -20.33 37.61
CA TYR A 261 12.63 -19.97 37.29
C TYR A 261 13.42 -19.71 38.59
N LYS A 262 14.61 -20.30 38.72
CA LYS A 262 15.44 -20.20 39.94
C LYS A 262 15.55 -18.76 40.42
N ARG A 263 14.97 -18.50 41.59
CA ARG A 263 15.14 -17.24 42.32
C ARG A 263 16.46 -17.34 43.08
N ASP A 264 17.50 -16.65 42.61
CA ASP A 264 18.81 -16.71 43.26
C ASP A 264 18.69 -16.32 44.74
N LYS A 265 19.37 -17.08 45.61
CA LYS A 265 19.31 -16.94 47.08
C LYS A 265 19.91 -15.61 47.57
N THR A 266 20.55 -14.85 46.68
CA THR A 266 21.19 -13.55 46.95
C THR A 266 20.23 -12.35 46.81
N GLY A 267 18.94 -12.59 46.57
CA GLY A 267 17.92 -11.53 46.54
C GLY A 267 17.94 -10.66 45.27
N HIS A 268 18.86 -10.90 44.34
CA HIS A 268 18.83 -10.30 43.02
C HIS A 268 17.89 -11.11 42.13
N GLN A 269 16.73 -10.54 41.81
CA GLN A 269 15.82 -11.12 40.83
C GLN A 269 16.44 -10.98 39.43
N GLU A 270 17.12 -12.01 38.94
CA GLU A 270 17.29 -12.14 37.49
C GLU A 270 15.91 -12.23 36.87
N LYS A 271 15.60 -11.28 35.98
CA LYS A 271 14.30 -11.24 35.33
C LYS A 271 14.20 -12.41 34.36
N SER A 272 13.27 -13.33 34.65
CA SER A 272 12.82 -14.33 33.69
C SER A 272 12.38 -13.65 32.38
N ILE A 273 12.68 -14.27 31.23
CA ILE A 273 12.21 -13.80 29.91
C ILE A 273 10.69 -13.64 29.85
N MET A 274 9.94 -14.33 30.70
CA MET A 274 8.47 -14.32 30.73
C MET A 274 7.93 -13.83 32.08
N SER A 275 8.33 -12.62 32.47
CA SER A 275 7.96 -12.05 33.77
C SER A 275 6.47 -11.66 33.88
N ASN A 276 5.87 -11.27 32.75
CA ASN A 276 4.47 -10.83 32.66
C ASN A 276 3.70 -11.68 31.63
N VAL A 277 2.37 -11.75 31.80
CA VAL A 277 1.47 -12.45 30.84
C VAL A 277 1.55 -11.81 29.44
N ALA A 278 1.63 -10.48 29.35
CA ALA A 278 1.77 -9.77 28.08
C ALA A 278 3.12 -10.05 27.39
N GLU A 279 4.21 -10.05 28.18
CA GLU A 279 5.53 -10.41 27.70
C GLU A 279 5.58 -11.86 27.22
N SER A 280 4.85 -12.75 27.89
CA SER A 280 4.72 -14.16 27.54
C SER A 280 4.14 -14.35 26.13
N TYR A 281 3.08 -13.63 25.76
CA TYR A 281 2.52 -13.71 24.41
C TYR A 281 3.52 -13.29 23.33
N VAL A 282 4.21 -12.17 23.53
CA VAL A 282 5.16 -11.62 22.57
C VAL A 282 6.38 -12.54 22.45
N ARG A 283 6.90 -13.04 23.57
CA ARG A 283 8.03 -13.97 23.59
C ARG A 283 7.71 -15.30 22.94
N MET A 284 6.50 -15.84 23.13
CA MET A 284 6.07 -17.03 22.40
C MET A 284 6.08 -16.83 20.89
N PHE A 285 5.60 -15.67 20.42
CA PHE A 285 5.62 -15.35 19.00
C PHE A 285 7.05 -15.26 18.46
N ILE A 286 7.95 -14.54 19.14
CA ILE A 286 9.35 -14.36 18.70
C ILE A 286 10.10 -15.70 18.69
N MET A 287 9.89 -16.53 19.71
CA MET A 287 10.50 -17.85 19.82
C MET A 287 10.15 -18.76 18.64
N SER A 288 8.89 -18.73 18.18
CA SER A 288 8.43 -19.56 17.07
C SER A 288 9.12 -19.26 15.72
N LEU A 289 9.69 -18.05 15.58
CA LEU A 289 10.30 -17.59 14.33
C LEU A 289 11.82 -17.76 14.34
N THR A 290 12.51 -17.30 15.40
CA THR A 290 13.99 -17.16 15.35
C THR A 290 14.72 -17.43 16.67
N GLU A 291 14.18 -17.07 17.83
CA GLU A 291 14.92 -17.04 19.10
C GLU A 291 14.74 -18.29 19.99
N PHE A 292 14.90 -19.49 19.43
CA PHE A 292 14.68 -20.73 20.20
C PHE A 292 15.84 -21.09 21.16
N THR A 293 17.08 -20.69 20.85
CA THR A 293 18.26 -21.04 21.66
C THR A 293 18.25 -20.39 23.03
N VAL A 294 18.03 -19.07 23.08
CA VAL A 294 18.00 -18.29 24.33
C VAL A 294 16.86 -18.76 25.25
N PHE A 295 15.73 -19.12 24.65
CA PHE A 295 14.60 -19.68 25.39
C PHE A 295 14.92 -21.04 25.98
N PHE A 296 15.57 -21.92 25.21
CA PHE A 296 15.93 -23.25 25.67
C PHE A 296 16.95 -23.22 26.81
N GLU A 297 17.93 -22.32 26.76
CA GLU A 297 18.91 -22.12 27.84
C GLU A 297 18.23 -21.74 29.16
N GLN A 298 17.32 -20.76 29.16
CA GLN A 298 16.61 -20.37 30.37
C GLN A 298 15.63 -21.44 30.89
N LEU A 299 15.12 -22.28 30.00
CA LEU A 299 14.24 -23.40 30.37
C LEU A 299 15.00 -24.46 31.18
N GLU A 300 16.32 -24.59 31.02
CA GLU A 300 17.15 -25.50 31.82
C GLU A 300 17.30 -25.05 33.27
N ASP A 301 17.09 -23.76 33.54
CA ASP A 301 17.16 -23.17 34.87
C ASP A 301 15.83 -23.12 35.63
N CYS A 302 14.74 -23.59 35.02
CA CYS A 302 13.45 -23.73 35.68
C CYS A 302 13.40 -24.99 36.56
N GLU A 303 12.64 -24.97 37.66
CA GLU A 303 12.43 -26.15 38.51
C GLU A 303 11.82 -27.34 37.74
N HIS A 304 10.94 -27.05 36.78
CA HIS A 304 10.25 -28.05 35.96
C HIS A 304 10.87 -28.23 34.56
N THR A 305 12.18 -28.48 34.49
CA THR A 305 12.94 -28.62 33.23
C THR A 305 12.36 -29.68 32.28
N VAL A 306 12.02 -30.86 32.78
CA VAL A 306 11.56 -32.00 31.94
C VAL A 306 10.21 -31.67 31.28
N ILE A 307 9.26 -31.15 32.06
CA ILE A 307 7.93 -30.75 31.57
C ILE A 307 8.07 -29.59 30.58
N GLY A 308 8.95 -28.64 30.88
CA GLY A 308 9.31 -27.54 29.99
C GLY A 308 9.83 -28.04 28.64
N LYS A 309 10.84 -28.90 28.64
CA LYS A 309 11.46 -29.43 27.41
C LYS A 309 10.47 -30.22 26.56
N ILE A 310 9.61 -31.05 27.16
CA ILE A 310 8.55 -31.78 26.44
C ILE A 310 7.55 -30.79 25.82
N THR A 311 7.05 -29.84 26.60
CA THR A 311 6.09 -28.82 26.13
C THR A 311 6.68 -27.99 24.99
N PHE A 312 7.98 -27.67 25.06
CA PHE A 312 8.71 -26.97 24.01
C PHE A 312 8.81 -27.77 22.72
N VAL A 313 9.18 -29.05 22.78
CA VAL A 313 9.24 -29.91 21.58
C VAL A 313 7.85 -30.06 20.95
N VAL A 314 6.80 -30.28 21.76
CA VAL A 314 5.42 -30.37 21.27
C VAL A 314 4.98 -29.08 20.60
N TYR A 315 5.26 -27.94 21.22
CA TYR A 315 4.94 -26.62 20.66
C TYR A 315 5.65 -26.39 19.32
N MET A 316 6.97 -26.62 19.27
CA MET A 316 7.76 -26.42 18.05
C MET A 316 7.29 -27.33 16.92
N LEU A 317 7.00 -28.60 17.20
CA LEU A 317 6.45 -29.53 16.21
C LEU A 317 5.09 -29.05 15.69
N LEU A 318 4.18 -28.66 16.59
CA LEU A 318 2.84 -28.23 16.22
C LEU A 318 2.86 -26.94 15.38
N VAL A 319 3.65 -25.95 15.78
CA VAL A 319 3.78 -24.68 15.04
C VAL A 319 4.46 -24.89 13.69
N THR A 320 5.54 -25.67 13.61
CA THR A 320 6.22 -25.93 12.33
C THR A 320 5.32 -26.68 11.35
N LEU A 321 4.60 -27.72 11.79
CA LEU A 321 3.62 -28.42 10.95
C LEU A 321 2.52 -27.47 10.47
N LEU A 322 2.00 -26.63 11.36
CA LEU A 322 0.96 -25.67 11.02
C LEU A 322 1.47 -24.63 10.00
N LEU A 323 2.63 -24.02 10.22
CA LEU A 323 3.20 -23.02 9.32
C LEU A 323 3.52 -23.61 7.94
N ILE A 324 4.04 -24.84 7.89
CA ILE A 324 4.30 -25.54 6.63
C ILE A 324 2.99 -25.84 5.90
N ASN A 325 1.98 -26.37 6.59
CA ASN A 325 0.67 -26.68 5.99
C ASN A 325 -0.02 -25.41 5.46
N MET A 326 0.16 -24.28 6.14
CA MET A 326 -0.33 -22.98 5.69
C MET A 326 0.42 -22.46 4.46
N LEU A 327 1.76 -22.56 4.46
CA LEU A 327 2.60 -22.13 3.35
C LEU A 327 2.27 -22.91 2.08
N ILE A 328 2.13 -24.23 2.17
CA ILE A 328 1.81 -25.11 1.04
C ILE A 328 0.41 -24.80 0.49
N ALA A 329 -0.59 -24.67 1.37
CA ALA A 329 -1.96 -24.39 0.94
C ALA A 329 -2.09 -23.02 0.26
N MET A 330 -1.42 -21.99 0.80
CA MET A 330 -1.43 -20.64 0.24
C MET A 330 -0.69 -20.59 -1.10
N MET A 331 0.53 -21.13 -1.20
CA MET A 331 1.29 -21.09 -2.45
C MET A 331 0.63 -21.93 -3.56
N THR A 332 0.00 -23.06 -3.22
CA THR A 332 -0.65 -23.92 -4.22
C THR A 332 -1.91 -23.27 -4.79
N ASN A 333 -2.81 -22.76 -3.95
CA ASN A 333 -4.05 -22.12 -4.41
C ASN A 333 -3.76 -20.87 -5.25
N THR A 334 -2.82 -20.05 -4.79
CA THR A 334 -2.45 -18.80 -5.47
C THR A 334 -1.71 -19.06 -6.77
N TYR A 335 -0.82 -20.06 -6.84
CA TYR A 335 -0.19 -20.47 -8.09
C TYR A 335 -1.22 -20.95 -9.12
N THR A 336 -2.20 -21.75 -8.72
CA THR A 336 -3.25 -22.23 -9.65
C THR A 336 -4.18 -21.12 -10.12
N GLU A 337 -4.55 -20.17 -9.26
CA GLU A 337 -5.40 -19.02 -9.62
C GLU A 337 -4.67 -18.06 -10.55
N VAL A 338 -3.40 -17.74 -10.25
CA VAL A 338 -2.57 -16.81 -11.03
C VAL A 338 -2.13 -17.40 -12.37
N SER A 339 -1.82 -18.69 -12.44
CA SER A 339 -1.42 -19.35 -13.69
C SER A 339 -2.58 -19.61 -14.65
N GLY A 340 -3.81 -19.77 -14.13
CA GLY A 340 -5.02 -19.96 -14.94
C GLY A 340 -5.52 -18.69 -15.64
N ASN A 341 -5.28 -17.51 -15.07
CA ASN A 341 -5.80 -16.23 -15.58
C ASN A 341 -4.72 -15.35 -16.23
N SER A 342 -4.32 -15.68 -17.46
CA SER A 342 -3.35 -14.89 -18.25
C SER A 342 -3.74 -13.42 -18.49
N LEU A 343 -5.00 -13.03 -18.23
CA LEU A 343 -5.52 -11.67 -18.40
C LEU A 343 -5.53 -10.84 -17.10
N GLU A 344 -5.08 -11.40 -15.98
CA GLU A 344 -5.04 -10.67 -14.70
C GLU A 344 -4.13 -9.46 -14.74
N TRP A 345 -2.99 -9.54 -15.43
CA TRP A 345 -2.09 -8.40 -15.60
C TRP A 345 -2.81 -7.23 -16.29
N LEU A 346 -3.67 -7.51 -17.28
CA LEU A 346 -4.41 -6.51 -18.03
C LEU A 346 -5.52 -5.88 -17.17
N ARG A 347 -6.17 -6.68 -16.31
CA ARG A 347 -7.08 -6.17 -15.28
C ARG A 347 -6.36 -5.25 -14.29
N GLN A 348 -5.19 -5.65 -13.78
CA GLN A 348 -4.41 -4.83 -12.84
C GLN A 348 -3.97 -3.52 -13.50
N TRP A 349 -3.49 -3.58 -14.74
CA TRP A 349 -3.08 -2.39 -15.48
C TRP A 349 -4.25 -1.44 -15.75
N SER A 350 -5.41 -1.98 -16.16
CA SER A 350 -6.64 -1.21 -16.33
C SER A 350 -7.10 -0.57 -15.01
N ALA A 351 -6.99 -1.28 -13.88
CA ALA A 351 -7.30 -0.72 -12.56
C ALA A 351 -6.41 0.48 -12.21
N ILE A 352 -5.10 0.39 -12.47
CA ILE A 352 -4.16 1.51 -12.26
C ILE A 352 -4.61 2.74 -13.07
N ILE A 353 -4.97 2.54 -14.33
CA ILE A 353 -5.37 3.63 -15.24
C ILE A 353 -6.69 4.26 -14.78
N LEU A 354 -7.70 3.46 -14.42
CA LEU A 354 -8.95 3.97 -13.88
C LEU A 354 -8.75 4.74 -12.57
N MET A 355 -7.82 4.31 -11.70
CA MET A 355 -7.50 5.05 -10.49
C MET A 355 -6.76 6.36 -10.76
N MET A 356 -5.88 6.38 -11.75
CA MET A 356 -5.29 7.64 -12.23
C MET A 356 -6.38 8.56 -12.78
N GLU A 357 -7.34 8.03 -13.52
CA GLU A 357 -8.47 8.80 -14.06
C GLU A 357 -9.32 9.45 -12.96
N GLN A 358 -9.59 8.70 -11.88
CA GLN A 358 -10.28 9.22 -10.71
C GLN A 358 -9.54 10.40 -10.09
N SER A 359 -8.20 10.40 -10.12
CA SER A 359 -7.38 11.47 -9.53
C SER A 359 -7.50 12.84 -10.22
N PHE A 360 -8.03 12.90 -11.44
CA PHE A 360 -8.17 14.15 -12.19
C PHE A 360 -9.49 14.86 -11.89
N ASN A 361 -9.50 16.18 -12.05
CA ASN A 361 -10.73 16.97 -12.01
C ASN A 361 -11.62 16.65 -13.22
N PRO A 362 -12.96 16.78 -13.12
CA PRO A 362 -13.90 16.45 -14.20
C PRO A 362 -13.58 17.16 -15.53
N ALA A 363 -13.23 18.45 -15.48
CA ALA A 363 -12.84 19.20 -16.68
C ALA A 363 -11.57 18.63 -17.36
N THR A 364 -10.61 18.16 -16.56
CA THR A 364 -9.38 17.54 -17.05
C THR A 364 -9.67 16.17 -17.65
N ARG A 365 -10.59 15.39 -17.07
CA ARG A 365 -11.05 14.10 -17.62
C ARG A 365 -11.66 14.27 -19.01
N LEU A 366 -12.57 15.24 -19.19
CA LEU A 366 -13.14 15.55 -20.50
C LEU A 366 -12.08 15.97 -21.53
N ARG A 367 -11.07 16.75 -21.10
CA ARG A 367 -9.95 17.13 -21.98
C ARG A 367 -9.14 15.91 -22.42
N TYR A 368 -8.91 14.95 -21.53
CA TYR A 368 -8.22 13.70 -21.89
C TYR A 368 -9.09 12.78 -22.75
N GLN A 369 -10.39 12.70 -22.49
CA GLN A 369 -11.34 11.93 -23.31
C GLN A 369 -11.28 12.34 -24.77
N ARG A 370 -11.34 13.67 -25.03
CA ARG A 370 -11.20 14.26 -26.39
C ARG A 370 -9.91 13.91 -27.12
N ARG A 371 -8.87 13.44 -26.41
CA ARG A 371 -7.57 13.10 -27.02
C ARG A 371 -7.55 11.71 -27.64
N TYR A 372 -8.35 10.78 -27.12
CA TYR A 372 -8.47 9.42 -27.66
C TYR A 372 -9.82 9.15 -28.32
N SER A 373 -10.82 10.00 -28.12
CA SER A 373 -12.12 9.92 -28.79
C SER A 373 -12.17 10.84 -30.02
N ALA A 374 -12.88 10.42 -31.05
CA ALA A 374 -13.26 11.25 -32.19
C ALA A 374 -14.79 11.36 -32.29
N ARG A 375 -15.29 12.26 -33.13
CA ARG A 375 -16.70 12.28 -33.53
C ARG A 375 -16.87 11.51 -34.83
N PHE A 376 -17.97 10.78 -34.93
CA PHE A 376 -18.31 10.06 -36.17
C PHE A 376 -19.04 11.01 -37.13
N ASP A 377 -18.75 10.91 -38.43
CA ASP A 377 -19.44 11.71 -39.45
C ASP A 377 -20.91 11.28 -39.53
N GLY A 378 -21.81 12.11 -38.98
CA GLY A 378 -23.25 11.87 -38.94
C GLY A 378 -23.88 11.80 -37.55
N GLY A 379 -23.12 11.95 -36.45
CA GLY A 379 -23.69 11.97 -35.10
C GLY A 379 -22.84 12.71 -34.05
N ASP A 380 -23.50 13.13 -32.96
CA ASP A 380 -22.84 13.82 -31.83
C ASP A 380 -22.11 12.87 -30.87
N ALA A 381 -22.24 11.56 -31.06
CA ALA A 381 -21.64 10.55 -30.19
C ALA A 381 -20.10 10.51 -30.32
N LEU A 382 -19.42 10.42 -29.18
CA LEU A 382 -17.98 10.17 -29.12
C LEU A 382 -17.70 8.70 -29.42
N VAL A 383 -16.77 8.45 -30.34
CA VAL A 383 -16.39 7.11 -30.79
C VAL A 383 -14.90 6.86 -30.64
N LEU A 384 -14.54 5.60 -30.41
CA LEU A 384 -13.17 5.10 -30.53
C LEU A 384 -13.02 4.35 -31.84
N PHE A 385 -12.01 4.73 -32.63
CA PHE A 385 -11.66 4.00 -33.84
C PHE A 385 -10.72 2.86 -33.52
N VAL A 386 -11.13 1.66 -33.92
CA VAL A 386 -10.34 0.46 -33.77
C VAL A 386 -10.12 -0.18 -35.13
N LYS A 387 -8.84 -0.42 -35.44
CA LYS A 387 -8.43 -1.16 -36.64
C LYS A 387 -8.32 -2.63 -36.31
N ASP A 388 -9.14 -3.44 -36.94
CA ASP A 388 -9.17 -4.90 -36.78
C ASP A 388 -8.92 -5.59 -38.12
N LYS A 389 -8.35 -6.80 -38.06
CA LYS A 389 -8.31 -7.70 -39.21
C LYS A 389 -9.59 -8.53 -39.20
N MET A 390 -10.29 -8.64 -40.33
CA MET A 390 -11.43 -9.54 -40.45
C MET A 390 -10.94 -10.98 -40.27
N THR A 391 -11.33 -11.61 -39.17
CA THR A 391 -11.24 -13.06 -39.00
C THR A 391 -12.31 -13.67 -39.88
N VAL A 392 -11.89 -14.26 -41.00
CA VAL A 392 -12.79 -15.06 -41.83
C VAL A 392 -13.15 -16.29 -41.00
N SER A 393 -14.35 -16.30 -40.42
CA SER A 393 -15.00 -17.54 -40.02
C SER A 393 -15.31 -18.29 -41.32
N ILE A 394 -14.48 -19.29 -41.63
CA ILE A 394 -14.79 -20.29 -42.66
C ILE A 394 -15.83 -21.24 -42.09
#